data_AF-A0A165KWX9-F1
#
_entry.id   AF-A0A165KWX9-F1
#
_cell.length_a   1.000
_cell.length_b   1.000
_cell.length_c   1.000
_cell.angle_alpha   90.00
_cell.angle_beta   90.00
_cell.angle_gamma   90.00
#
_symmetry.space_group_name_H-M   'P 1'
#
loop_
_entity.id
_entity.type
_entity.pdbx_description
1 polymer ?
#
loop_
_entity_poly.entity_id
_entity_poly.type
_entity_poly.pdbx_seq_one_letter_code
_entity_poly.pdbx_strand_id
1 'polypeptide(L)'
;MTRSDLVEELAARFGQLTHRDAEYAVKTILDAVGDALVRGHRIEIRGFGSFSVNHRPPRMGRNPRSGEAVAIPEKRVPHFKPGKALREAVDKRTAEMEEKTQATPGLPDQN
;
A
#
# COMPACT_ATOMS: atom_id res chain seq x y z
N MET A 1 -7.34 -7.16 1.69
CA MET A 1 -7.18 -7.58 0.29
C MET A 1 -5.92 -8.42 0.16
N THR A 2 -6.06 -9.69 -0.18
CA THR A 2 -4.99 -10.66 -0.44
C THR A 2 -4.63 -10.71 -1.94
N ARG A 3 -3.64 -11.53 -2.32
CA ARG A 3 -3.37 -11.81 -3.75
C ARG A 3 -4.56 -12.48 -4.43
N SER A 4 -5.26 -13.39 -3.76
CA SER A 4 -6.43 -14.08 -4.33
C SER A 4 -7.56 -13.08 -4.59
N ASP A 5 -7.82 -12.19 -3.64
CA ASP A 5 -8.83 -11.13 -3.79
C ASP A 5 -8.53 -10.25 -5.03
N LEU A 6 -7.25 -9.93 -5.30
CA LEU A 6 -6.85 -9.19 -6.49
C LEU A 6 -7.14 -9.95 -7.80
N VAL A 7 -6.97 -11.27 -7.80
CA VAL A 7 -7.25 -12.13 -8.96
C VAL A 7 -8.76 -12.20 -9.21
N GLU A 8 -9.55 -12.38 -8.16
CA GLU A 8 -11.01 -12.41 -8.23
C GLU A 8 -11.57 -11.08 -8.75
N GLU A 9 -11.10 -9.95 -8.20
CA GLU A 9 -11.47 -8.60 -8.66
C GLU A 9 -11.11 -8.38 -10.13
N LEU A 10 -9.93 -8.84 -10.56
CA LEU A 10 -9.50 -8.69 -11.95
C LEU A 10 -10.35 -9.53 -12.90
N ALA A 11 -10.61 -10.79 -12.56
CA ALA A 11 -11.45 -11.67 -13.36
C ALA A 11 -12.91 -11.19 -13.42
N ALA A 12 -13.44 -10.66 -12.32
CA ALA A 12 -14.81 -10.11 -12.26
C ALA A 12 -14.97 -8.86 -13.14
N ARG A 13 -13.94 -8.01 -13.23
CA ARG A 13 -13.97 -6.79 -14.06
C ARG A 13 -13.76 -7.07 -15.54
N PHE A 14 -13.04 -8.13 -15.87
CA PHE A 14 -12.70 -8.48 -17.26
C PHE A 14 -13.17 -9.89 -17.57
N GLY A 15 -14.45 -10.04 -17.92
CA GLY A 15 -15.05 -11.36 -18.24
C GLY A 15 -14.41 -12.10 -19.42
N GLN A 16 -13.56 -11.44 -20.20
CA GLN A 16 -12.74 -12.06 -21.23
C GLN A 16 -11.50 -12.79 -20.70
N LEU A 17 -11.06 -12.52 -19.47
CA LEU A 17 -9.93 -13.18 -18.84
C LEU A 17 -10.42 -14.45 -18.14
N THR A 18 -9.74 -15.56 -18.39
CA THR A 18 -9.93 -16.73 -17.51
C THR A 18 -9.34 -16.42 -16.13
N HIS A 19 -9.79 -17.13 -15.09
CA HIS A 19 -9.20 -17.00 -13.75
C HIS A 19 -7.69 -17.22 -13.77
N ARG A 20 -7.21 -18.15 -14.60
CA ARG A 20 -5.79 -18.44 -14.77
C ARG A 20 -5.02 -17.26 -15.39
N ASP A 21 -5.62 -16.59 -16.39
CA ASP A 21 -5.00 -15.41 -17.00
C ASP A 21 -4.94 -14.24 -16.02
N ALA A 22 -6.00 -14.04 -15.23
CA ALA A 22 -6.01 -13.04 -14.16
C ALA A 22 -4.92 -13.34 -13.11
N GLU A 23 -4.75 -14.61 -12.74
CA GLU A 23 -3.68 -15.02 -11.82
C GLU A 23 -2.29 -14.72 -12.40
N TYR A 24 -2.05 -15.05 -13.67
CA TYR A 24 -0.78 -14.77 -14.33
C TYR A 24 -0.52 -13.26 -14.43
N ALA A 25 -1.54 -12.46 -14.75
CA ALA A 25 -1.41 -11.01 -14.83
C ALA A 25 -1.00 -10.41 -13.47
N VAL A 26 -1.70 -10.76 -12.39
CA VAL A 26 -1.38 -10.29 -11.04
C VAL A 26 0.03 -10.72 -10.63
N LYS A 27 0.39 -11.99 -10.85
CA LYS A 27 1.72 -12.51 -10.54
C LYS A 27 2.81 -11.72 -11.29
N THR A 28 2.64 -11.56 -12.60
CA THR A 28 3.61 -10.88 -13.47
C THR A 28 3.86 -9.44 -13.05
N ILE A 29 2.80 -8.71 -12.68
CA ILE A 29 2.93 -7.33 -12.22
C ILE A 29 3.71 -7.26 -10.89
N LEU A 30 3.38 -8.12 -9.93
CA LEU A 30 4.05 -8.14 -8.62
C LEU A 30 5.53 -8.53 -8.74
N ASP A 31 5.83 -9.53 -9.56
CA ASP A 31 7.20 -9.96 -9.85
C ASP A 31 8.00 -8.82 -10.51
N ALA A 32 7.42 -8.16 -11.52
CA ALA A 32 8.08 -7.05 -12.20
C ALA A 32 8.39 -5.87 -11.26
N VAL A 33 7.48 -5.55 -10.33
CA VAL A 33 7.71 -4.53 -9.29
C VAL A 33 8.83 -4.95 -8.35
N GLY A 34 8.82 -6.19 -7.87
CA GLY A 34 9.86 -6.74 -6.99
C GLY A 34 11.24 -6.70 -7.64
N ASP A 35 11.34 -7.21 -8.86
CA ASP A 35 12.57 -7.26 -9.65
C ASP A 35 13.17 -5.87 -9.91
N ALA A 36 12.34 -4.89 -10.25
CA ALA A 36 12.78 -3.52 -10.43
C ALA A 36 13.31 -2.91 -9.12
N LEU A 37 12.68 -3.18 -7.98
CA LEU A 37 13.16 -2.71 -6.67
C LEU A 37 14.48 -3.38 -6.27
N VAL A 38 14.65 -4.68 -6.51
CA VAL A 38 15.93 -5.38 -6.26
C VAL A 38 17.07 -4.69 -7.01
N ARG A 39 16.84 -4.37 -8.30
CA ARG A 39 17.78 -3.60 -9.14
C ARG A 39 17.95 -2.13 -8.73
N GLY A 40 17.13 -1.61 -7.82
CA GLY A 40 17.18 -0.22 -7.38
C GLY A 40 16.49 0.76 -8.34
N HIS A 41 15.69 0.26 -9.27
CA HIS A 41 14.93 1.09 -10.19
C HIS A 41 13.74 1.75 -9.48
N ARG A 42 13.40 2.95 -9.93
CA ARG A 42 12.16 3.63 -9.55
C ARG A 42 11.04 3.22 -10.50
N ILE A 43 9.87 2.91 -9.94
CA ILE A 43 8.65 2.61 -10.68
C ILE A 43 7.66 3.74 -10.42
N GLU A 44 7.04 4.28 -11.46
CA GLU A 44 6.02 5.30 -11.34
C GLU A 44 4.74 4.87 -12.07
N ILE A 45 3.63 4.87 -11.33
CA ILE A 45 2.30 4.53 -11.83
C ILE A 45 1.43 5.77 -11.63
N ARG A 46 1.15 6.48 -12.73
CA ARG A 46 0.38 7.73 -12.70
C ARG A 46 -0.98 7.50 -12.02
N GLY A 47 -1.34 8.43 -11.13
CA GLY A 47 -2.57 8.34 -10.32
C GLY A 47 -2.42 7.46 -9.06
N PHE A 48 -1.64 6.39 -9.12
CA PHE A 48 -1.47 5.47 -7.99
C PHE A 48 -0.32 5.89 -7.06
N GLY A 49 0.88 6.07 -7.59
CA GLY A 49 2.05 6.44 -6.79
C GLY A 49 3.38 6.01 -7.41
N SER A 50 4.42 5.97 -6.58
CA SER A 50 5.76 5.55 -7.01
C SER A 50 6.40 4.63 -5.99
N PHE A 51 7.13 3.64 -6.50
CA PHE A 51 7.97 2.75 -5.71
C PHE A 51 9.44 3.09 -5.96
N SER A 52 10.24 3.09 -4.90
CA SER A 52 11.65 3.45 -4.95
C SER A 52 12.40 2.68 -3.87
N VAL A 53 13.73 2.66 -3.97
CA VAL A 53 14.59 2.13 -2.92
C VAL A 53 15.34 3.28 -2.27
N ASN A 54 15.16 3.43 -0.97
CA ASN A 54 15.89 4.42 -0.17
C ASN A 54 17.12 3.76 0.45
N HIS A 55 18.26 4.42 0.30
CA HIS A 55 19.47 4.07 1.06
C HIS A 55 19.37 4.67 2.46
N ARG A 56 19.58 3.85 3.49
CA ARG A 56 19.67 4.27 4.88
C ARG A 56 21.14 4.13 5.31
N PRO A 57 21.85 5.23 5.60
CA PRO A 57 23.24 5.17 6.01
C PRO A 57 23.39 4.45 7.36
N PRO A 58 24.58 3.92 7.66
CA PRO A 58 24.85 3.28 8.93
C PRO A 58 24.74 4.31 10.06
N ARG A 59 24.24 3.90 11.22
CA ARG A 59 24.06 4.79 12.37
C ARG A 59 24.15 4.03 13.68
N MET A 60 24.37 4.75 14.78
CA MET A 60 24.25 4.17 16.13
C MET A 60 22.78 4.21 16.57
N GLY A 61 22.25 3.07 16.97
CA GLY A 61 20.97 2.93 17.67
C GLY A 61 21.17 2.65 19.15
N ARG A 62 20.07 2.45 19.87
CA ARG A 62 20.07 1.96 21.25
C ARG A 62 19.22 0.72 21.37
N ASN A 63 19.68 -0.25 22.14
CA ASN A 63 18.88 -1.42 22.48
C ASN A 63 17.71 -0.97 23.38
N PRO A 64 16.43 -1.21 23.00
CA PRO A 64 15.28 -0.82 23.81
C PRO A 64 15.27 -1.45 25.21
N ARG A 65 15.94 -2.59 25.39
CA ARG A 65 15.97 -3.36 26.65
C ARG A 65 17.14 -2.95 27.57
N SER A 66 18.35 -2.74 27.03
CA SER A 66 19.55 -2.43 27.83
C SER A 66 20.02 -0.97 27.75
N GLY A 67 19.54 -0.19 26.77
CA GLY A 67 19.98 1.19 26.55
C GLY A 67 21.36 1.33 25.90
N GLU A 68 22.08 0.23 25.72
CA GLU A 68 23.42 0.20 25.14
C GLU A 68 23.42 0.64 23.67
N ALA A 69 24.50 1.29 23.26
CA ALA A 69 24.69 1.72 21.88
C ALA A 69 24.97 0.51 20.98
N VAL A 70 24.21 0.37 19.89
CA VAL A 70 24.35 -0.73 18.93
C VAL A 70 24.56 -0.16 17.54
N ALA A 71 25.56 -0.65 16.81
CA ALA A 71 25.78 -0.27 15.42
C ALA A 71 24.66 -0.84 14.53
N ILE A 72 23.98 0.02 13.79
CA ILE A 72 23.00 -0.35 12.77
C ILE A 72 23.70 -0.22 11.41
N PRO A 73 23.89 -1.32 10.67
CA PRO A 73 24.53 -1.27 9.36
C PRO A 73 23.68 -0.50 8.36
N GLU A 74 24.30 -0.08 7.27
CA GLU A 74 23.56 0.49 6.16
C GLU A 74 22.56 -0.51 5.58
N LYS A 75 21.45 0.00 5.06
CA LYS A 75 20.46 -0.85 4.39
C LYS A 75 19.69 -0.14 3.31
N ARG A 76 19.29 -0.91 2.31
CA ARG A 76 18.35 -0.50 1.26
C ARG A 76 16.94 -0.89 1.68
N VAL A 77 16.00 0.05 1.65
CA VAL A 77 14.60 -0.19 2.03
C VAL A 77 13.66 0.21 0.90
N PRO A 78 12.72 -0.65 0.49
CA PRO A 78 11.63 -0.25 -0.38
C PRO A 78 10.82 0.89 0.24
N HIS A 79 10.37 1.82 -0.59
CA HIS A 79 9.55 2.94 -0.20
C HIS A 79 8.47 3.19 -1.25
N PHE A 80 7.22 3.22 -0.83
CA PHE A 80 6.08 3.62 -1.65
C PHE A 80 5.66 5.04 -1.28
N LYS A 81 5.59 5.92 -2.27
CA LYS A 81 5.02 7.26 -2.14
C LYS A 81 3.65 7.29 -2.85
N PRO A 82 2.54 7.40 -2.11
CA PRO A 82 1.21 7.51 -2.70
C PRO A 82 1.09 8.72 -3.63
N GLY A 83 0.40 8.53 -4.76
CA GLY A 83 0.06 9.59 -5.70
C GLY A 83 -0.88 10.63 -5.08
N LYS A 84 -1.06 11.76 -5.77
CA LYS A 84 -2.04 12.78 -5.35
C LYS A 84 -3.46 12.21 -5.40
N ALA A 85 -3.85 11.62 -6.54
CA ALA A 85 -5.19 11.07 -6.74
C ALA A 85 -5.55 9.97 -5.73
N LEU A 86 -4.62 9.07 -5.41
CA LEU A 86 -4.83 8.05 -4.38
C LEU A 86 -5.07 8.65 -2.99
N ARG A 87 -4.26 9.65 -2.59
CA ARG A 87 -4.44 10.33 -1.29
C ARG A 87 -5.79 11.03 -1.22
N GLU A 88 -6.13 11.83 -2.23
CA GLU A 88 -7.40 12.55 -2.28
C GLU A 88 -8.61 11.62 -2.26
N ALA A 89 -8.55 10.47 -2.95
CA ALA A 89 -9.62 9.48 -2.93
C ALA A 89 -9.81 8.85 -1.53
N VAL A 90 -8.72 8.60 -0.81
CA VAL A 90 -8.77 8.08 0.56
C VAL A 90 -9.30 9.14 1.52
N ASP A 91 -8.78 10.38 1.45
CA ASP A 91 -9.20 11.48 2.32
C ASP A 91 -10.69 11.81 2.14
N LYS A 92 -11.16 11.86 0.88
CA LYS A 92 -12.57 12.05 0.56
C LYS A 92 -13.44 10.96 1.19
N ARG A 93 -13.01 9.70 1.11
CA ARG A 93 -13.77 8.58 1.68
C ARG A 93 -13.89 8.69 3.20
N THR A 94 -12.84 9.15 3.88
CA THR A 94 -12.86 9.40 5.33
C THR A 94 -13.87 10.50 5.69
N ALA A 95 -13.85 11.63 4.98
CA ALA A 95 -14.80 12.72 5.21
C ALA A 95 -16.27 12.28 5.02
N GLU A 96 -16.57 11.52 3.96
CA GLU A 96 -17.91 10.95 3.72
C GLU A 96 -18.38 10.03 4.86
N MET A 97 -17.47 9.33 5.52
CA MET A 97 -17.79 8.46 6.65
C MET A 97 -18.10 9.27 7.92
N GLU A 98 -17.34 10.35 8.18
CA GLU A 98 -17.56 11.25 9.32
C GLU A 98 -18.90 11.99 9.23
N GLU A 99 -19.24 12.49 8.04
CA GLU A 99 -20.54 13.14 7.78
C GLU A 99 -21.72 12.18 8.03
N LYS A 100 -21.60 10.90 7.61
CA LYS A 100 -22.63 9.88 7.86
C LYS A 100 -22.80 9.54 9.34
N THR A 101 -21.71 9.54 10.11
CA THR A 101 -21.75 9.32 11.55
C THR A 101 -22.40 10.49 12.30
N GLN A 102 -22.18 11.73 11.84
CA GLN A 102 -22.81 12.93 12.43
C GLN A 102 -24.28 13.11 12.04
N ALA A 103 -24.70 12.61 10.87
CA ALA A 103 -26.07 12.70 10.39
C ALA A 103 -27.06 11.72 11.07
N THR A 104 -26.62 10.91 12.04
CA THR A 104 -27.52 10.11 12.90
C THR A 104 -27.49 10.58 14.36
N PRO A 105 -28.11 11.72 14.71
CA PRO A 105 -28.34 12.06 16.11
C PRO A 105 -29.57 11.31 16.62
N GLY A 106 -29.38 10.50 17.66
CA GLY A 106 -30.36 10.00 18.65
C GLY A 106 -31.79 9.71 18.18
N LEU A 107 -32.14 8.43 18.10
CA LEU A 107 -33.54 8.04 18.30
C LEU A 107 -33.99 8.58 19.67
N PRO A 108 -35.15 9.27 19.78
CA PRO A 108 -35.66 9.69 21.07
C PRO A 108 -36.04 8.45 21.89
N ASP A 109 -35.53 8.38 23.13
CA ASP A 109 -36.05 7.49 24.17
C ASP A 109 -37.56 7.75 24.29
N GLN A 110 -38.36 6.78 23.84
CA GLN A 110 -39.79 6.76 24.12
C GLN A 110 -40.01 5.90 25.36
N ASN A 111 -40.37 6.57 26.46
CA ASN A 111 -40.89 5.95 27.68
C ASN A 111 -42.35 6.35 27.86
#